data_AF-A0A2U9P0B5-F1
#
_entry.id   AF-A0A2U9P0B5-F1
#
_cell.length_a   1.000
_cell.length_b   1.000
_cell.length_c   1.000
_cell.angle_alpha   90.00
_cell.angle_beta   90.00
_cell.angle_gamma   90.00
#
_symmetry.space_group_name_H-M   'P 1'
#
loop_
_entity.id
_entity.type
_entity.pdbx_description
1 polymer ?
#
loop_
_entity_poly.entity_id
_entity_poly.type
_entity_poly.pdbx_seq_one_letter_code
_entity_poly.pdbx_strand_id
1 'polypeptide(L)' 'MTEPVPAGPALTYIGTPDDSGVWLTTRVDRVAPADPRERAICRALLVHALRLLDEETTRQDLGIAQLIKPKDA' A
#
# COMPACT_ATOMS: atom_id res chain seq x y z
N MET A 1 -5.56 -3.60 30.94
CA MET A 1 -5.53 -2.41 30.07
C MET A 1 -4.75 -2.81 28.83
N THR A 2 -5.41 -2.96 27.68
CA THR A 2 -4.76 -3.36 26.43
C THR A 2 -4.26 -2.08 25.76
N GLU A 3 -2.95 -1.94 25.59
CA GLU A 3 -2.37 -0.81 24.85
C GLU A 3 -2.98 -0.74 23.44
N PRO A 4 -3.29 0.46 22.91
CA PRO A 4 -3.72 0.58 21.52
C PRO A 4 -2.57 0.11 20.61
N VAL A 5 -2.84 -0.93 19.82
CA VAL A 5 -1.89 -1.41 18.80
C VAL A 5 -1.53 -0.22 17.90
N PRO A 6 -0.23 0.07 17.68
CA PRO A 6 0.17 1.20 16.84
C PRO A 6 -0.53 1.10 15.48
N ALA A 7 -1.27 2.14 15.13
CA ALA A 7 -1.98 2.22 13.87
C ALA A 7 -0.96 2.39 12.73
N GLY A 8 -0.54 1.27 12.15
CA GLY A 8 0.24 1.27 10.91
C GLY A 8 -0.61 1.69 9.69
N PRO A 9 0.03 2.02 8.56
CA PRO A 9 -0.67 2.29 7.32
C PRO A 9 -1.57 1.11 6.96
N ALA A 10 -2.78 1.42 6.51
CA ALA A 10 -3.78 0.43 6.14
C ALA A 10 -4.30 0.73 4.73
N LEU A 11 -4.61 -0.33 3.98
CA LEU A 11 -5.28 -0.21 2.70
C LEU A 11 -6.69 -0.79 2.84
N THR A 12 -7.68 0.01 2.49
CA THR A 12 -9.10 -0.35 2.64
C THR A 12 -9.77 -0.28 1.27
N TYR A 13 -10.49 -1.34 0.92
CA TYR A 13 -11.43 -1.37 -0.18
C TYR A 13 -12.83 -1.04 0.35
N ILE A 14 -13.53 -0.13 -0.32
CA ILE A 14 -14.91 0.24 0.00
C ILE A 14 -15.77 -0.33 -1.12
N GLY A 15 -16.57 -1.36 -0.78
CA GLY A 15 -17.47 -2.05 -1.70
C GLY A 15 -18.78 -1.29 -1.89
N THR A 16 -19.75 -1.89 -2.60
CA THR A 16 -21.10 -1.33 -2.66
C THR A 16 -21.79 -1.37 -1.30
N PRO A 17 -22.69 -0.42 -1.00
CA PRO A 17 -23.51 -0.51 0.20
C PRO A 17 -24.42 -1.74 0.12
N ASP A 18 -24.71 -2.33 1.27
CA ASP A 18 -25.71 -3.38 1.38
C ASP A 18 -27.14 -2.82 1.25
N ASP A 19 -28.15 -3.70 1.32
CA ASP A 19 -29.56 -3.31 1.22
C ASP A 19 -30.01 -2.35 2.34
N SER A 20 -29.22 -2.21 3.41
CA SER A 20 -29.45 -1.25 4.50
C SER A 20 -28.76 0.11 4.27
N GLY A 21 -28.04 0.26 3.17
CA GLY A 21 -27.28 1.46 2.84
C GLY A 21 -25.93 1.56 3.56
N VAL A 22 -25.49 0.49 4.23
CA VAL A 22 -24.22 0.47 4.96
C VAL A 22 -23.09 0.06 4.03
N TRP A 23 -22.04 0.87 3.97
CA TRP A 23 -20.86 0.62 3.15
C TRP A 23 -20.00 -0.50 3.77
N LEU A 24 -19.77 -1.56 3.00
CA LEU A 24 -18.85 -2.61 3.41
C LEU A 24 -17.41 -2.15 3.20
N THR A 25 -16.63 -2.12 4.28
CA THR A 25 -15.20 -1.78 4.25
C THR A 25 -14.37 -3.04 4.49
N THR A 26 -13.46 -3.33 3.57
CA THR A 26 -12.56 -4.50 3.65
C THR A 26 -11.12 -4.01 3.76
N ARG A 27 -10.43 -4.40 4.83
CA ARG A 27 -8.99 -4.15 5.00
C ARG A 27 -8.19 -5.11 4.12
N VAL A 28 -7.80 -4.66 2.93
CA VAL A 28 -7.17 -5.51 1.91
C VAL A 28 -5.74 -5.92 2.27
N ASP A 29 -5.14 -5.28 3.28
CA ASP A 29 -3.90 -5.69 3.93
C ASP A 29 -4.07 -6.96 4.80
N ARG A 30 -5.31 -7.34 5.15
CA ARG A 30 -5.61 -8.47 6.04
C ARG A 30 -6.52 -9.52 5.42
N VAL A 31 -7.49 -9.08 4.61
CA VAL A 31 -8.55 -9.91 4.04
C VAL A 31 -8.78 -9.48 2.60
N ALA A 32 -8.75 -10.44 1.67
CA ALA A 32 -9.06 -10.16 0.28
C ALA A 32 -10.59 -10.02 0.08
N PRO A 33 -11.07 -9.10 -0.79
CA PRO A 33 -12.49 -8.99 -1.14
C PRO A 33 -13.11 -10.34 -1.59
N ALA A 34 -14.40 -10.52 -1.39
CA ALA A 34 -15.07 -11.77 -1.79
C ALA A 34 -15.24 -11.86 -3.32
N ASP A 35 -15.47 -10.74 -3.99
CA ASP A 35 -15.65 -10.71 -5.44
C ASP A 35 -14.30 -10.86 -6.20
N PRO A 36 -14.21 -11.76 -7.20
CA PRO A 36 -12.97 -11.99 -7.94
C PRO A 36 -12.42 -10.77 -8.69
N ARG A 37 -13.29 -9.93 -9.25
CA ARG A 37 -12.89 -8.73 -9.98
C ARG A 37 -12.36 -7.68 -9.01
N GLU A 38 -13.05 -7.45 -7.91
CA GLU A 38 -12.60 -6.53 -6.86
C GLU A 38 -11.23 -6.95 -6.29
N ARG A 39 -11.06 -8.26 -5.99
CA ARG A 39 -9.75 -8.77 -5.56
C ARG A 39 -8.65 -8.49 -6.56
N ALA A 40 -8.90 -8.74 -7.85
CA ALA A 40 -7.89 -8.55 -8.88
C ALA A 40 -7.45 -7.08 -8.97
N ILE A 41 -8.41 -6.15 -8.88
CA ILE A 41 -8.14 -4.71 -8.88
C ILE A 41 -7.34 -4.33 -7.63
N CYS A 42 -7.76 -4.74 -6.43
CA CYS A 42 -7.04 -4.43 -5.20
C CYS A 42 -5.59 -4.95 -5.24
N ARG A 43 -5.38 -6.18 -5.75
CA ARG A 43 -4.04 -6.75 -5.92
C ARG A 43 -3.19 -5.96 -6.92
N ALA A 44 -3.75 -5.57 -8.05
CA ALA A 44 -3.04 -4.78 -9.05
C ALA A 44 -2.61 -3.41 -8.49
N LEU A 45 -3.48 -2.74 -7.74
CA LEU A 45 -3.18 -1.48 -7.08
C LEU A 45 -2.10 -1.63 -6.00
N LEU A 46 -2.16 -2.69 -5.19
CA LEU A 46 -1.13 -3.01 -4.20
C LEU A 46 0.24 -3.22 -4.85
N VAL A 47 0.30 -4.06 -5.89
CA VAL A 47 1.54 -4.34 -6.63
C VAL A 47 2.09 -3.06 -7.26
N HIS A 48 1.22 -2.22 -7.83
CA HIS A 48 1.63 -0.95 -8.42
C HIS A 48 2.23 0.00 -7.37
N ALA A 49 1.57 0.14 -6.20
CA ALA A 49 2.05 0.99 -5.12
C ALA A 49 3.40 0.51 -4.57
N LEU A 50 3.57 -0.79 -4.35
CA LEU A 50 4.85 -1.36 -3.90
C LEU A 50 5.97 -1.11 -4.90
N ARG A 51 5.71 -1.31 -6.20
CA ARG A 51 6.68 -0.99 -7.26
C ARG A 51 7.12 0.49 -7.22
N LEU A 52 6.18 1.42 -7.02
CA LEU A 52 6.50 2.84 -6.91
C LEU A 52 7.38 3.14 -5.69
N LEU A 53 7.15 2.46 -4.57
CA LEU A 53 8.00 2.59 -3.38
C LEU A 53 9.41 2.06 -3.63
N ASP A 54 9.54 0.89 -4.25
CA ASP A 54 10.84 0.29 -4.59
C ASP A 54 11.64 1.19 -5.56
N GLU A 55 10.95 1.79 -6.54
CA GLU A 55 11.54 2.76 -7.47
C GLU A 55 12.01 4.04 -6.77
N GLU A 56 11.26 4.52 -5.78
CA GLU A 56 11.64 5.68 -4.97
C GLU A 56 12.87 5.36 -4.10
N THR A 57 12.85 4.24 -3.38
CA THR A 57 13.97 3.80 -2.55
C THR A 57 15.23 3.63 -3.38
N THR A 58 15.13 2.98 -4.55
CA THR A 58 16.27 2.84 -5.47
C THR A 58 16.81 4.20 -5.91
N ARG A 59 15.93 5.18 -6.19
CA ARG A 59 16.35 6.53 -6.56
C ARG A 59 17.07 7.25 -5.42
N GLN A 60 16.58 7.11 -4.20
CA GLN A 60 17.21 7.69 -3.01
C GLN A 60 18.60 7.09 -2.76
N ASP A 61 18.74 5.76 -2.86
CA ASP A 61 20.01 5.07 -2.69
C ASP A 61 21.05 5.48 -3.75
N LEU A 62 20.62 5.61 -5.01
CA LEU A 62 21.47 6.11 -6.09
C LEU A 62 21.87 7.58 -5.91
N GLY A 63 20.96 8.41 -5.41
CA GLY A 63 21.24 9.82 -5.07
C GLY A 63 22.27 9.95 -3.95
N ILE A 64 22.19 9.11 -2.92
CA ILE A 64 23.17 9.03 -1.84
C ILE A 64 24.53 8.56 -2.37
N ALA A 65 24.56 7.52 -3.21
CA ALA A 65 25.79 7.03 -3.82
C ALA A 65 26.47 8.08 -4.72
N GLN A 66 25.70 8.93 -5.40
CA GLN A 66 26.23 10.06 -6.19
C GLN A 66 26.84 11.17 -5.32
N LEU A 67 26.28 11.40 -4.13
CA LEU A 67 26.80 12.37 -3.16
C LEU A 67 28.11 11.91 -2.50
N ILE A 68 28.33 10.60 -2.40
CA ILE A 68 29.53 9.99 -1.79
C ILE A 68 30.69 9.86 -2.79
N LYS A 69 30.43 9.97 -4.11
CA LYS A 69 31.54 10.03 -5.08
C LYS A 69 32.37 11.29 -4.82
N PRO A 70 33.70 11.16 -4.62
CA PRO A 70 34.55 12.32 -4.41
C PRO A 70 34.38 13.28 -5.60
N LYS A 71 34.15 14.54 -5.27
CA LYS A 71 33.83 15.60 -6.24
C LYS A 71 34.99 15.91 -7.20
N ASP A 72 36.19 15.39 -6.95
CA ASP A 72 37.37 15.72 -7.75
C ASP A 72 38.16 14.45 -8.10
N ALA A 73 38.29 14.21 -9.40
CA ALA A 73 39.36 13.44 -10.03
C ALA A 73 39.97 14.29 -11.14
#